data_AF-A0AB39ZJP7-F1
#
_entry.id   AF-A0AB39ZJP7-F1
#
_cell.length_a   1.000
_cell.length_b   1.000
_cell.length_c   1.000
_cell.angle_alpha   90.00
_cell.angle_beta   90.00
_cell.angle_gamma   90.00
#
_symmetry.space_group_name_H-M   'P 1'
#
loop_
_entity.id
_entity.type
_entity.pdbx_description
1 polymer ?
#
loop_
_entity_poly.entity_id
_entity_poly.type
_entity_poly.pdbx_seq_one_letter_code
_entity_poly.pdbx_strand_id
1 'polypeptide(L)'
;MSKLSLCLMLVVLAIAATQADDDRRPCLGRCTGLSSGKSVCIRNKASNLCTRLPACRLREKNCRRRDSGLEPIRETCITRCRNIPGSSGVGQCASKLRPRPQSQGKRSSCQRRVCVDDKQAGCWRDQQGACILQTRCEAQRRNCVRDQLNQWVRASQWSCKGNVVGGGVRRCRKRPIIVKD
;
A
#
# COMPACT_ATOMS: atom_id res chain seq x y z
N MET A 1 25.30 -54.61 -16.39
CA MET A 1 24.29 -53.54 -16.16
C MET A 1 24.72 -52.49 -15.12
N SER A 2 25.48 -52.80 -14.06
CA SER A 2 25.85 -51.84 -13.00
C SER A 2 26.80 -50.70 -13.44
N LYS A 3 27.81 -50.99 -14.28
CA LYS A 3 28.83 -50.01 -14.69
C LYS A 3 28.29 -48.85 -15.54
N LEU A 4 27.28 -49.11 -16.39
CA LEU A 4 26.64 -48.09 -17.23
C LEU A 4 25.79 -47.13 -16.39
N SER A 5 25.07 -47.64 -15.39
CA SER A 5 24.29 -46.81 -14.47
C SER A 5 25.19 -45.88 -13.64
N LEU A 6 26.34 -46.38 -13.18
CA LEU A 6 27.32 -45.58 -12.45
C LEU A 6 27.91 -44.45 -13.32
N CYS A 7 28.26 -44.75 -14.57
CA CYS A 7 28.77 -43.74 -15.51
C CYS A 7 27.72 -42.67 -15.82
N LEU A 8 26.45 -43.05 -15.99
CA LEU A 8 25.37 -42.09 -16.24
C LEU A 8 25.16 -41.16 -15.04
N MET A 9 25.23 -41.68 -13.81
CA MET A 9 25.14 -40.85 -12.59
C MET A 9 26.30 -39.86 -12.46
N LEU A 10 27.52 -40.27 -12.82
CA LEU A 10 28.69 -39.39 -12.81
C LEU A 10 28.60 -38.29 -13.88
N VAL A 11 28.08 -38.61 -15.07
CA VAL A 11 27.85 -37.62 -16.13
C VAL A 11 26.78 -36.61 -15.72
N VAL A 12 25.68 -37.06 -15.08
CA VAL A 12 24.64 -36.17 -14.56
C VAL A 12 25.19 -35.25 -13.46
N LEU A 13 26.03 -35.77 -12.56
CA LEU A 13 26.70 -34.97 -11.53
C LEU A 13 27.66 -33.93 -12.12
N ALA A 14 28.43 -34.28 -13.16
CA ALA A 14 29.33 -33.35 -13.83
C ALA A 14 28.56 -32.22 -14.54
N ILE A 15 27.46 -32.55 -15.22
CA ILE A 15 26.62 -31.55 -15.91
C ILE A 15 25.96 -30.60 -14.89
N ALA A 16 25.48 -31.13 -13.75
CA ALA A 16 24.89 -30.31 -12.69
C ALA A 16 25.91 -29.36 -12.04
N ALA A 17 27.18 -29.78 -11.90
CA ALA A 17 28.24 -28.93 -11.39
C ALA A 17 28.60 -27.78 -12.35
N THR A 18 28.58 -28.03 -13.67
CA THR A 18 28.89 -27.01 -14.67
C THR A 18 27.80 -25.95 -14.86
N GLN A 19 26.53 -26.30 -14.61
CA GLN A 19 25.41 -25.34 -14.69
C GLN A 19 25.33 -24.40 -13.48
N ALA A 20 26.04 -24.68 -12.39
CA ALA A 20 26.05 -23.85 -11.19
C ALA A 20 26.95 -22.60 -11.32
N ASP A 21 27.82 -22.53 -12.33
CA ASP A 21 28.85 -21.48 -12.45
C ASP A 21 28.51 -20.38 -13.48
N ASP A 22 27.44 -20.55 -14.27
CA ASP A 22 27.24 -19.82 -15.53
C ASP A 22 26.67 -18.39 -15.39
N ASP A 23 26.43 -17.88 -14.18
CA ASP A 23 25.83 -16.55 -13.97
C ASP A 23 26.75 -15.55 -13.23
N ARG A 24 28.04 -15.88 -13.15
CA ARG A 24 29.07 -15.01 -12.58
C ARG A 24 29.59 -14.00 -13.62
N ARG A 25 28.75 -13.01 -13.95
CA ARG A 25 29.23 -11.82 -14.67
C ARG A 25 30.35 -11.15 -13.86
N PRO A 26 31.49 -10.79 -14.47
CA PRO A 26 32.61 -10.16 -13.77
C PRO A 26 32.19 -8.82 -13.16
N CYS A 27 32.72 -8.51 -11.97
CA CYS A 27 32.43 -7.26 -11.29
C CYS A 27 33.00 -6.06 -12.04
N LEU A 28 32.11 -5.27 -12.65
CA LEU A 28 32.48 -4.06 -13.38
C LEU A 28 32.79 -2.90 -12.43
N GLY A 29 34.07 -2.50 -12.37
CA GLY A 29 34.56 -1.20 -11.89
C GLY A 29 34.38 -0.88 -10.40
N ARG A 30 35.24 -0.01 -9.86
CA ARG A 30 35.05 0.58 -8.52
C ARG A 30 34.12 1.77 -8.62
N CYS A 31 33.21 1.96 -7.65
CA CYS A 31 32.44 3.19 -7.64
C CYS A 31 33.33 4.40 -7.29
N THR A 32 33.69 5.17 -8.30
CA THR A 32 34.21 6.54 -8.18
C THR A 32 33.03 7.42 -7.81
N GLY A 33 33.08 8.11 -6.67
CA GLY A 33 31.94 8.77 -5.99
C GLY A 33 31.09 9.78 -6.79
N LEU A 34 31.37 9.99 -8.07
CA LEU A 34 30.65 10.81 -9.04
C LEU A 34 29.43 10.11 -9.70
N SER A 35 29.26 8.79 -9.51
CA SER A 35 28.18 8.05 -10.17
C SER A 35 26.81 8.37 -9.57
N SER A 36 26.03 9.21 -10.27
CA SER A 36 24.58 9.43 -10.18
C SER A 36 24.03 9.62 -8.75
N GLY A 37 23.56 10.82 -8.43
CA GLY A 37 23.08 11.28 -7.11
C GLY A 37 21.95 10.48 -6.43
N LYS A 38 21.61 9.28 -6.92
CA LYS A 38 20.66 8.36 -6.30
C LYS A 38 21.33 7.55 -5.18
N SER A 39 21.10 8.01 -3.95
CA SER A 39 21.41 7.24 -2.73
C SER A 39 20.37 6.14 -2.51
N VAL A 40 20.81 4.96 -2.09
CA VAL A 40 19.97 3.83 -1.66
C VAL A 40 20.10 3.62 -0.15
N CYS A 41 19.12 2.91 0.42
CA CYS A 41 19.11 2.54 1.83
C CYS A 41 19.16 1.02 1.96
N ILE A 42 20.01 0.51 2.84
CA ILE A 42 20.04 -0.90 3.24
C ILE A 42 19.82 -1.02 4.74
N ARG A 43 19.21 -2.11 5.20
CA ARG A 43 18.94 -2.36 6.62
C ARG A 43 19.58 -3.67 7.05
N ASN A 44 20.39 -3.61 8.10
CA ASN A 44 20.77 -4.79 8.86
C ASN A 44 19.61 -5.17 9.78
N LYS A 45 19.05 -6.38 9.58
CA LYS A 45 17.91 -6.86 10.38
C LYS A 45 18.31 -7.19 11.81
N ALA A 46 19.54 -7.67 12.05
CA ALA A 46 20.02 -8.11 13.36
C ALA A 46 20.24 -6.92 14.30
N SER A 47 20.88 -5.84 13.81
CA SER A 47 21.21 -4.66 14.62
C SER A 47 20.25 -3.49 14.46
N ASN A 48 19.25 -3.60 13.58
CA ASN A 48 18.35 -2.53 13.19
C ASN A 48 19.07 -1.25 12.68
N LEU A 49 20.32 -1.38 12.22
CA LEU A 49 21.08 -0.29 11.63
C LEU A 49 20.77 -0.15 10.14
N CYS A 50 20.68 1.09 9.70
CA CYS A 50 20.51 1.47 8.31
C CYS A 50 21.81 2.05 7.77
N THR A 51 22.10 1.79 6.51
CA THR A 51 23.20 2.42 5.80
C THR A 51 22.65 3.09 4.55
N ARG A 52 22.95 4.38 4.42
CA ARG A 52 22.76 5.15 3.20
C ARG A 52 24.05 5.10 2.41
N LEU A 53 23.97 4.77 1.13
CA LEU A 53 25.13 4.74 0.24
C LEU A 53 24.70 4.98 -1.20
N PRO A 54 25.62 5.39 -2.09
CA PRO A 54 25.34 5.46 -3.52
C PRO A 54 24.95 4.09 -4.11
N ALA A 55 24.04 4.08 -5.08
CA ALA A 55 23.58 2.84 -5.72
C ALA A 55 24.72 2.01 -6.35
N CYS A 56 25.74 2.68 -6.91
CA CYS A 56 26.94 2.03 -7.43
C CYS A 56 27.70 1.22 -6.36
N ARG A 57 27.79 1.76 -5.12
CA ARG A 57 28.50 1.11 -4.00
C ARG A 57 27.75 -0.13 -3.52
N LEU A 58 26.41 -0.13 -3.60
CA LEU A 58 25.63 -1.33 -3.32
C LEU A 58 25.85 -2.41 -4.38
N ARG A 59 25.88 -2.04 -5.66
CA ARG A 59 26.19 -2.95 -6.77
C ARG A 59 27.57 -3.58 -6.61
N GLU A 60 28.58 -2.78 -6.30
CA GLU A 60 29.95 -3.24 -6.03
C GLU A 60 30.01 -4.23 -4.86
N LYS A 61 29.32 -3.92 -3.74
CA LYS A 61 29.22 -4.82 -2.58
C LYS A 61 28.52 -6.12 -2.92
N ASN A 62 27.41 -6.07 -3.65
CA ASN A 62 26.65 -7.26 -4.02
C ASN A 62 27.41 -8.14 -5.02
N CYS A 63 28.24 -7.54 -5.86
CA CYS A 63 29.10 -8.29 -6.75
C CYS A 63 30.16 -9.07 -5.96
N ARG A 64 30.88 -8.41 -5.05
CA ARG A 64 31.82 -9.10 -4.14
C ARG A 64 31.17 -10.21 -3.31
N ARG A 65 29.92 -10.00 -2.86
CA ARG A 65 29.17 -11.03 -2.14
C ARG A 65 28.84 -12.22 -3.04
N ARG A 66 28.46 -11.98 -4.30
CA ARG A 66 28.22 -13.04 -5.28
C ARG A 66 29.48 -13.88 -5.52
N ASP A 67 30.63 -13.24 -5.69
CA ASP A 67 31.91 -13.95 -5.87
C ASP A 67 32.24 -14.84 -4.67
N SER A 68 31.89 -14.38 -3.46
CA SER A 68 32.03 -15.16 -2.22
C SER A 68 30.88 -16.13 -1.91
N GLY A 69 29.93 -16.34 -2.85
CA GLY A 69 28.78 -17.23 -2.64
C GLY A 69 27.76 -16.74 -1.61
N LEU A 70 27.80 -15.46 -1.23
CA LEU A 70 26.90 -14.84 -0.27
C LEU A 70 25.70 -14.19 -0.98
N GLU A 71 24.52 -14.24 -0.34
CA GLU A 71 23.33 -13.57 -0.86
C GLU A 71 23.54 -12.04 -1.02
N PRO A 72 23.02 -11.44 -2.11
CA PRO A 72 23.02 -9.99 -2.29
C PRO A 72 22.27 -9.24 -1.18
N ILE A 73 22.80 -8.09 -0.79
CA ILE A 73 22.13 -7.14 0.09
C ILE A 73 20.98 -6.48 -0.67
N ARG A 74 19.78 -6.57 -0.11
CA ARG A 74 18.58 -5.96 -0.67
C ARG A 74 18.41 -4.52 -0.18
N GLU A 75 17.93 -3.66 -1.08
CA GLU A 75 17.50 -2.32 -0.74
C GLU A 75 16.29 -2.36 0.18
N THR A 76 16.21 -1.38 1.08
CA THR A 76 15.02 -1.09 1.87
C THR A 76 14.47 0.28 1.46
N CYS A 77 13.27 0.62 1.95
CA CYS A 77 12.66 1.90 1.65
C CYS A 77 13.59 3.05 2.09
N ILE A 78 13.88 3.98 1.18
CA ILE A 78 14.80 5.11 1.41
C ILE A 78 14.43 5.94 2.65
N THR A 79 13.13 6.01 2.96
CA THR A 79 12.59 6.71 4.14
C THR A 79 13.11 6.15 5.47
N ARG A 80 13.58 4.88 5.49
CA ARG A 80 14.24 4.27 6.66
C ARG A 80 15.59 4.90 6.97
N CYS A 81 16.26 5.49 5.97
CA CYS A 81 17.54 6.19 6.14
C CYS A 81 17.37 7.70 6.32
N ARG A 82 16.15 8.23 6.54
CA ARG A 82 15.90 9.69 6.62
C ARG A 82 16.66 10.40 7.75
N ASN A 83 17.05 9.68 8.81
CA ASN A 83 17.81 10.23 9.93
C ASN A 83 19.33 10.27 9.65
N ILE A 84 19.77 9.76 8.49
CA ILE A 84 21.19 9.73 8.10
C ILE A 84 21.43 10.92 7.15
N PRO A 85 22.18 11.95 7.60
CA PRO A 85 22.45 13.13 6.79
C PRO A 85 23.35 12.80 5.59
N GLY A 86 23.25 13.61 4.54
CA GLY A 86 24.07 13.47 3.33
C GLY A 86 23.69 12.30 2.43
N SER A 87 24.59 11.99 1.47
CA SER A 87 24.41 10.93 0.47
C SER A 87 24.93 9.56 0.93
N SER A 88 25.69 9.52 2.03
CA SER A 88 26.26 8.31 2.61
C SER A 88 26.38 8.40 4.12
N GLY A 89 26.17 7.28 4.82
CA GLY A 89 26.35 7.20 6.27
C GLY A 89 25.69 5.98 6.87
N VAL A 90 25.93 5.76 8.17
CA VAL A 90 25.34 4.66 8.95
C VAL A 90 24.63 5.27 10.16
N GLY A 91 23.48 4.73 10.51
CA GLY A 91 22.75 5.17 11.70
C GLY A 91 21.57 4.27 12.03
N GLN A 92 20.84 4.61 13.09
CA GLN A 92 19.62 3.90 13.44
C GLN A 92 18.56 4.05 12.34
N CYS A 93 17.94 2.94 11.96
CA CYS A 93 16.84 2.99 11.00
C CYS A 93 15.66 3.80 11.56
N ALA A 94 15.15 4.74 10.78
CA ALA A 94 13.93 5.43 11.12
C ALA A 94 12.74 4.46 11.18
N SER A 95 11.80 4.76 12.08
CA SER A 95 10.51 4.06 12.17
C SER A 95 9.82 4.02 10.80
N LYS A 96 9.16 2.90 10.50
CA LYS A 96 8.43 2.75 9.23
C LYS A 96 7.38 3.86 9.21
N LEU A 97 7.49 4.77 8.25
CA LEU A 97 6.37 5.66 7.95
C LEU A 97 5.20 4.74 7.60
N ARG A 98 4.18 4.70 8.47
CA ARG A 98 2.91 4.08 8.10
C ARG A 98 2.47 4.78 6.82
N PRO A 99 2.05 4.04 5.78
CA PRO A 99 1.40 4.66 4.64
C PRO A 99 0.32 5.58 5.20
N ARG A 100 0.44 6.89 4.95
CA ARG A 100 -0.67 7.80 5.20
C ARG A 100 -1.86 7.18 4.44
N PRO A 101 -3.01 6.92 5.08
CA PRO A 101 -4.12 6.29 4.38
C PRO A 101 -4.36 7.08 3.10
N GLN A 102 -4.32 6.41 1.94
CA GLN A 102 -4.57 6.98 0.60
C GLN A 102 -6.04 7.42 0.47
N SER A 103 -6.53 8.23 1.41
CA SER A 103 -7.90 8.71 1.43
C SER A 103 -8.15 9.76 0.35
N GLN A 104 -7.12 10.48 -0.13
CA GLN A 104 -7.34 11.52 -1.14
C GLN A 104 -7.71 10.96 -2.52
N GLY A 105 -7.06 9.88 -2.98
CA GLY A 105 -7.37 9.27 -4.30
C GLY A 105 -8.71 8.54 -4.36
N LYS A 106 -9.12 7.86 -3.26
CA LYS A 106 -10.44 7.22 -3.16
C LYS A 106 -11.58 8.21 -2.92
N ARG A 107 -11.32 9.32 -2.21
CA ARG A 107 -12.34 10.37 -1.98
C ARG A 107 -12.74 11.06 -3.28
N SER A 108 -11.78 11.38 -4.15
CA SER A 108 -12.08 12.02 -5.43
C SER A 108 -12.85 11.10 -6.38
N SER A 109 -12.50 9.80 -6.44
CA SER A 109 -13.24 8.84 -7.27
C SER A 109 -14.65 8.56 -6.74
N CYS A 110 -14.83 8.46 -5.42
CA CYS A 110 -16.15 8.26 -4.84
C CYS A 110 -17.09 9.47 -5.05
N GLN A 111 -16.58 10.70 -4.90
CA GLN A 111 -17.38 11.92 -5.12
C GLN A 111 -17.84 12.08 -6.58
N ARG A 112 -17.05 11.60 -7.54
CA ARG A 112 -17.29 11.72 -8.97
C ARG A 112 -18.14 10.59 -9.55
N ARG A 113 -18.53 9.59 -8.74
CA ARG A 113 -19.38 8.49 -9.19
C ARG A 113 -20.77 9.02 -9.58
N VAL A 114 -21.16 8.79 -10.83
CA VAL A 114 -22.49 9.14 -11.33
C VAL A 114 -23.50 8.09 -10.86
N CYS A 115 -24.66 8.53 -10.37
CA CYS A 115 -25.71 7.67 -9.83
C CYS A 115 -26.82 7.44 -10.87
N VAL A 116 -26.52 6.65 -11.90
CA VAL A 116 -27.46 6.42 -13.03
C VAL A 116 -28.43 5.26 -12.76
N ASP A 117 -27.95 4.19 -12.12
CA ASP A 117 -28.71 2.93 -12.01
C ASP A 117 -29.62 2.84 -10.78
N ASP A 118 -29.38 3.69 -9.79
CA ASP A 118 -30.11 3.64 -8.51
C ASP A 118 -31.33 4.55 -8.54
N LYS A 119 -32.48 4.00 -8.93
CA LYS A 119 -33.74 4.75 -9.08
C LYS A 119 -34.58 4.79 -7.80
N GLN A 120 -34.24 4.00 -6.78
CA GLN A 120 -35.07 3.87 -5.59
C GLN A 120 -34.61 4.82 -4.48
N ALA A 121 -35.31 5.94 -4.33
CA ALA A 121 -35.06 6.85 -3.23
C ALA A 121 -35.57 6.28 -1.89
N GLY A 122 -34.76 6.40 -0.85
CA GLY A 122 -35.10 6.04 0.52
C GLY A 122 -34.91 7.21 1.46
N CYS A 123 -35.43 7.10 2.69
CA CYS A 123 -35.15 8.07 3.73
C CYS A 123 -33.81 7.76 4.38
N TRP A 124 -32.97 8.78 4.50
CA TRP A 124 -31.67 8.70 5.15
C TRP A 124 -31.60 9.73 6.25
N ARG A 125 -31.02 9.37 7.40
CA ARG A 125 -30.78 10.27 8.53
C ARG A 125 -29.29 10.38 8.85
N ASP A 126 -28.87 11.50 9.40
CA ASP A 126 -27.56 11.64 10.02
C ASP A 126 -27.65 11.62 11.55
N GLN A 127 -26.51 11.67 12.25
CA GLN A 127 -26.49 11.65 13.72
C GLN A 127 -27.07 12.94 14.33
N GLN A 128 -27.09 14.05 13.58
CA GLN A 128 -27.63 15.33 14.03
C GLN A 128 -29.16 15.38 13.94
N GLY A 129 -29.80 14.30 13.46
CA GLY A 129 -31.25 14.21 13.34
C GLY A 129 -31.79 14.92 12.10
N ALA A 130 -30.93 15.19 11.12
CA ALA A 130 -31.35 15.62 9.80
C ALA A 130 -31.72 14.40 8.96
N CYS A 131 -32.69 14.57 8.05
CA CYS A 131 -33.26 13.57 7.17
C CYS A 131 -33.33 14.10 5.74
N ILE A 132 -33.07 13.23 4.76
CA ILE A 132 -33.15 13.54 3.33
C ILE A 132 -33.70 12.34 2.57
N LEU A 133 -34.48 12.61 1.52
CA LEU A 133 -34.93 11.60 0.57
C LEU A 133 -33.94 11.57 -0.60
N GLN A 134 -33.17 10.48 -0.70
CA GLN A 134 -32.11 10.31 -1.71
C GLN A 134 -31.88 8.82 -2.00
N THR A 135 -31.19 8.53 -3.09
CA THR A 135 -30.84 7.16 -3.48
C THR A 135 -29.69 6.61 -2.61
N ARG A 136 -29.46 5.31 -2.64
CA ARG A 136 -28.32 4.69 -1.93
C ARG A 136 -27.00 5.18 -2.52
N CYS A 137 -26.93 5.32 -3.84
CA CYS A 137 -25.74 5.85 -4.51
C CYS A 137 -25.44 7.29 -4.07
N GLU A 138 -26.46 8.16 -4.00
CA GLU A 138 -26.30 9.54 -3.53
C GLU A 138 -25.84 9.60 -2.07
N ALA A 139 -26.42 8.76 -1.20
CA ALA A 139 -26.01 8.66 0.19
C ALA A 139 -24.54 8.23 0.33
N GLN A 140 -24.10 7.22 -0.43
CA GLN A 140 -22.71 6.75 -0.43
C GLN A 140 -21.75 7.83 -0.95
N ARG A 141 -22.10 8.50 -2.05
CA ARG A 141 -21.33 9.60 -2.63
C ARG A 141 -21.14 10.74 -1.62
N ARG A 142 -22.20 11.15 -0.92
CA ARG A 142 -22.12 12.16 0.15
C ARG A 142 -21.31 11.68 1.36
N ASN A 143 -21.44 10.41 1.75
CA ASN A 143 -20.69 9.84 2.87
C ASN A 143 -19.18 9.77 2.62
N CYS A 144 -18.72 9.89 1.38
CA CYS A 144 -17.29 9.89 1.08
C CYS A 144 -16.52 11.12 1.58
N VAL A 145 -17.21 12.24 1.86
CA VAL A 145 -16.62 13.43 2.48
C VAL A 145 -17.04 13.66 3.92
N ARG A 146 -18.08 12.97 4.37
CA ARG A 146 -18.57 13.11 5.75
C ARG A 146 -17.72 12.29 6.71
N ASP A 147 -17.61 12.78 7.94
CA ASP A 147 -16.98 12.02 9.02
C ASP A 147 -17.73 10.71 9.28
N GLN A 148 -16.99 9.70 9.72
CA GLN A 148 -17.54 8.36 9.98
C GLN A 148 -18.68 8.38 11.00
N LEU A 149 -18.63 9.29 11.96
CA LEU A 149 -19.68 9.45 12.97
C LEU A 149 -20.93 10.13 12.38
N ASN A 150 -20.80 11.00 11.39
CA ASN A 150 -21.92 11.78 10.87
C ASN A 150 -22.39 11.30 9.48
N GLN A 151 -22.33 9.99 9.21
CA GLN A 151 -22.76 9.42 7.93
C GLN A 151 -24.28 9.38 7.79
N TRP A 152 -24.75 9.50 6.55
CA TRP A 152 -26.13 9.18 6.19
C TRP A 152 -26.37 7.68 6.32
N VAL A 153 -27.29 7.31 7.21
CA VAL A 153 -27.73 5.93 7.44
C VAL A 153 -29.22 5.80 7.10
N ARG A 154 -29.64 4.59 6.72
CA ARG A 154 -31.04 4.35 6.34
C ARG A 154 -31.96 4.60 7.54
N ALA A 155 -33.04 5.34 7.30
CA ALA A 155 -34.08 5.64 8.27
C ALA A 155 -35.43 5.09 7.78
N SER A 156 -36.43 5.09 8.67
CA SER A 156 -37.80 4.80 8.28
C SER A 156 -38.30 5.83 7.26
N GLN A 157 -39.05 5.39 6.24
CA GLN A 157 -39.68 6.30 5.27
C GLN A 157 -40.55 7.36 5.97
N TRP A 158 -41.14 7.02 7.12
CA TRP A 158 -41.95 7.93 7.92
C TRP A 158 -41.16 9.16 8.37
N SER A 159 -39.87 9.02 8.69
CA SER A 159 -39.00 10.12 9.12
C SER A 159 -38.85 11.21 8.05
N CYS A 160 -39.07 10.85 6.78
CA CYS A 160 -39.03 11.77 5.63
C CYS A 160 -40.43 12.04 5.05
N LYS A 161 -41.53 11.79 5.78
CA LYS A 161 -42.90 12.01 5.25
C LYS A 161 -43.05 13.46 4.77
N GLY A 162 -43.47 13.65 3.53
CA GLY A 162 -43.62 14.96 2.88
C GLY A 162 -42.32 15.59 2.36
N ASN A 163 -41.21 14.85 2.37
CA ASN A 163 -40.00 15.25 1.65
C ASN A 163 -40.07 14.73 0.20
N VAL A 164 -39.44 15.46 -0.72
CA VAL A 164 -39.30 15.08 -2.12
C VAL A 164 -37.85 14.71 -2.43
N VAL A 165 -37.64 13.85 -3.44
CA VAL A 165 -36.29 13.47 -3.89
C VAL A 165 -35.60 14.73 -4.41
N GLY A 166 -34.39 15.00 -3.92
CA GLY A 166 -33.67 16.24 -4.26
C GLY A 166 -34.15 17.50 -3.53
N GLY A 167 -35.20 17.43 -2.70
CA GLY A 167 -35.78 18.57 -1.95
C GLY A 167 -34.94 19.07 -0.76
N GLY A 168 -33.68 18.67 -0.68
CA GLY A 168 -32.73 19.09 0.35
C GLY A 168 -32.84 18.33 1.69
N VAL A 169 -31.97 18.72 2.61
CA VAL A 169 -31.89 18.17 3.97
C VAL A 169 -32.90 18.88 4.86
N ARG A 170 -33.71 18.12 5.61
CA ARG A 170 -34.72 18.64 6.56
C ARG A 170 -34.59 17.96 7.91
N ARG A 171 -35.25 18.45 8.96
CA ARG A 171 -35.26 17.75 10.25
C ARG A 171 -36.07 16.44 10.14
N CYS A 172 -35.57 15.35 10.72
CA CYS A 172 -36.30 14.09 10.77
C CYS A 172 -37.60 14.25 11.56
N ARG A 173 -38.71 13.74 11.02
CA ARG A 173 -39.94 13.64 11.80
C ARG A 173 -39.78 12.57 12.89
N LYS A 174 -40.37 12.82 14.06
CA LYS A 174 -40.51 11.84 15.15
C LYS A 174 -41.87 11.18 15.08
N ARG A 175 -41.92 9.84 15.02
CA ARG A 175 -43.20 9.11 14.99
C ARG A 175 -43.95 9.44 16.28
N PRO A 176 -45.23 9.88 16.23
CA PRO A 176 -46.01 10.01 17.45
C PRO A 176 -46.07 8.64 18.12
N ILE A 177 -45.68 8.58 19.39
CA ILE A 177 -45.87 7.39 20.21
C ILE A 177 -47.37 7.33 20.43
N ILE A 178 -48.04 6.40 19.75
CA ILE A 178 -49.43 6.08 20.08
C ILE A 178 -49.32 5.26 21.36
N VAL A 179 -49.53 5.91 22.51
CA VAL A 179 -49.82 5.21 23.76
C VAL A 179 -51.21 4.61 23.54
N LYS A 180 -51.29 3.29 23.45
CA LYS A 180 -52.57 2.60 23.60
C LYS A 180 -52.80 2.51 25.11
N ASP A 181 -53.82 3.20 25.58
CA ASP A 181 -54.44 2.95 26.88
C ASP A 181 -55.06 1.54 26.90
#